data_AF-A0A7C1DVT9-F1
#
_entry.id   AF-A0A7C1DVT9-F1
#
_cell.length_a   1.000
_cell.length_b   1.000
_cell.length_c   1.000
_cell.angle_alpha   90.00
_cell.angle_beta   90.00
_cell.angle_gamma   90.00
#
_symmetry.space_group_name_H-M   'P 1'
#
loop_
_entity.id
_entity.type
_entity.pdbx_description
1 polymer ?
#
loop_
_entity_poly.entity_id
_entity_poly.type
_entity_poly.pdbx_seq_one_letter_code
_entity_poly.pdbx_strand_id
1 'polypeptide(L)'
;MHSYHGCGSAPHTISIDEEVRSYILERECDFRVCTSCGGPVLLPTTIKPPKATDTEIYIDDRTIYVSIYQVRFLDRIKADMLPHFCMY
;
A
#
# COMPACT_ATOMS: atom_id res chain seq x y z
N MET A 1 41.24 8.86 -8.30
CA MET A 1 40.29 7.74 -8.12
C MET A 1 39.74 7.80 -6.71
N HIS A 2 38.58 8.42 -6.51
CA HIS A 2 37.79 8.26 -5.27
C HIS A 2 36.42 7.77 -5.71
N SER A 3 36.22 6.46 -5.63
CA SER A 3 34.92 5.84 -5.86
C SER A 3 34.14 6.00 -4.57
N TYR A 4 33.15 6.89 -4.57
CA TYR A 4 32.14 6.93 -3.52
C TYR A 4 31.34 5.63 -3.60
N HIS A 5 31.65 4.67 -2.72
CA HIS A 5 30.73 3.60 -2.40
C HIS A 5 29.58 4.22 -1.59
N GLY A 6 28.62 4.80 -2.31
CA GLY A 6 27.31 5.07 -1.75
C GLY A 6 26.71 3.73 -1.32
N CYS A 7 26.60 3.53 -0.01
CA CYS A 7 25.77 2.47 0.56
C CYS A 7 24.32 2.84 0.27
N GLY A 8 23.87 2.60 -0.96
CA GLY A 8 22.47 2.70 -1.33
C GLY A 8 21.76 1.52 -0.68
N SER A 9 20.97 1.77 0.38
CA SER A 9 19.99 0.80 0.84
C SER A 9 19.14 0.42 -0.37
N ALA A 10 19.09 -0.87 -0.71
CA ALA A 10 18.19 -1.35 -1.75
C ALA A 10 16.77 -0.79 -1.52
N PRO A 11 16.03 -0.41 -2.58
CA PRO A 11 14.68 0.09 -2.42
C PRO A 11 13.86 -0.93 -1.62
N HIS A 12 13.31 -0.46 -0.50
CA HIS A 12 12.43 -1.25 0.35
C HIS A 12 11.23 -1.69 -0.49
N THR A 13 11.25 -2.94 -0.96
CA THR A 13 10.24 -3.46 -1.87
C THR A 13 9.09 -4.01 -1.05
N ILE A 14 7.91 -3.42 -1.21
CA ILE A 14 6.70 -3.87 -0.53
C ILE A 14 6.08 -5.01 -1.33
N SER A 15 5.93 -6.17 -0.70
CA SER A 15 5.25 -7.32 -1.30
C SER A 15 3.73 -7.20 -1.16
N ILE A 16 2.99 -7.82 -2.07
CA ILE A 16 1.52 -7.75 -2.09
C ILE A 16 0.97 -9.18 -2.20
N ASP A 17 0.01 -9.51 -1.34
CA ASP A 17 -0.72 -10.77 -1.41
C ASP A 17 -1.54 -10.87 -2.69
N GLU A 18 -1.61 -12.08 -3.24
CA GLU A 18 -2.37 -12.32 -4.47
C GLU A 18 -3.88 -12.06 -4.28
N GLU A 19 -4.39 -12.34 -3.08
CA GLU A 19 -5.76 -12.01 -2.68
C GLU A 19 -6.02 -10.51 -2.72
N VAL A 20 -5.04 -9.69 -2.32
CA VAL A 20 -5.14 -8.23 -2.38
C VAL A 20 -5.11 -7.74 -3.82
N ARG A 21 -4.23 -8.30 -4.67
CA ARG A 21 -4.21 -7.98 -6.11
C ARG A 21 -5.56 -8.27 -6.75
N SER A 22 -6.07 -9.49 -6.56
CA SER A 22 -7.36 -9.93 -7.09
C SER A 22 -8.49 -9.01 -6.63
N TYR A 23 -8.54 -8.71 -5.33
CA TYR A 23 -9.56 -7.84 -4.73
C TYR A 23 -9.60 -6.43 -5.36
N ILE A 24 -8.43 -5.85 -5.63
CA ILE A 24 -8.29 -4.50 -6.18
C ILE A 24 -8.66 -4.47 -7.65
N LEU A 25 -8.18 -5.46 -8.42
CA LEU A 25 -8.47 -5.57 -9.85
C LEU A 25 -9.98 -5.79 -10.08
N GLU A 26 -10.62 -6.67 -9.29
CA GLU A 26 -12.07 -6.93 -9.36
C GLU A 26 -12.93 -5.70 -9.05
N ARG A 27 -12.45 -4.79 -8.20
CA ARG A 27 -13.18 -3.58 -7.79
C ARG A 27 -12.96 -2.39 -8.69
N GLU A 28 -12.01 -2.49 -9.61
CA GLU A 28 -11.72 -1.46 -10.59
C GLU A 28 -11.47 -0.07 -9.98
N CYS A 29 -10.93 -0.01 -8.76
CA CYS A 29 -10.66 1.24 -8.07
C CYS A 29 -9.34 1.23 -7.29
N ASP A 30 -8.86 2.44 -6.99
CA ASP A 30 -7.63 2.65 -6.24
C ASP A 30 -7.89 2.61 -4.73
N PHE A 31 -6.84 2.25 -3.98
CA PHE A 31 -6.92 2.09 -2.54
C PHE A 31 -5.82 2.86 -1.83
N ARG A 32 -6.04 3.14 -0.55
CA ARG A 32 -5.06 3.73 0.34
C ARG A 32 -4.92 2.91 1.60
N VAL A 33 -3.69 2.59 1.98
CA VAL A 33 -3.38 2.02 3.30
C VAL A 33 -3.67 3.06 4.37
N CYS A 34 -4.55 2.69 5.29
CA CYS A 34 -4.98 3.47 6.43
C CYS A 34 -4.76 2.67 7.71
N THR A 35 -4.81 3.35 8.86
CA THR A 35 -4.78 2.71 10.19
C THR A 35 -6.11 2.92 10.89
N SER A 36 -6.69 1.82 11.39
CA SER A 36 -7.87 1.82 12.25
C SER A 36 -7.52 1.29 13.64
N CYS A 37 -8.46 1.36 14.58
CA CYS A 37 -8.30 0.72 15.89
C CYS A 37 -8.12 -0.81 15.79
N GLY A 38 -8.58 -1.43 14.70
CA GLY A 38 -8.44 -2.87 14.43
C GLY A 38 -7.18 -3.24 13.65
N GLY A 39 -6.30 -2.27 13.34
CA GLY A 39 -5.10 -2.48 12.54
C GLY A 39 -5.15 -1.81 11.17
N PRO A 40 -4.15 -2.09 10.31
CA PRO A 40 -4.08 -1.55 8.95
C PRO A 40 -5.28 -1.99 8.12
N VAL A 41 -5.77 -1.09 7.27
CA VAL A 41 -6.92 -1.36 6.38
C VAL A 41 -6.74 -0.64 5.05
N LEU A 42 -7.16 -1.28 3.96
CA LEU A 42 -7.26 -0.69 2.64
C LEU A 42 -8.63 -0.03 2.47
N LEU A 43 -8.63 1.29 2.29
CA LEU A 43 -9.85 2.05 1.99
C LEU A 43 -9.81 2.56 0.56
N PRO A 44 -10.94 2.53 -0.18
CA PRO A 44 -11.03 3.15 -1.51
C PRO A 44 -10.62 4.63 -1.46
N THR A 45 -9.98 5.13 -2.50
CA THR A 45 -9.58 6.54 -2.60
C THR A 45 -10.76 7.51 -2.61
N THR A 46 -11.95 7.03 -2.98
CA THR A 46 -13.21 7.78 -2.87
C THR A 46 -13.61 8.06 -1.41
N ILE A 47 -13.22 7.19 -0.48
CA ILE A 47 -13.44 7.37 0.97
C ILE A 47 -12.26 8.12 1.59
N LYS A 48 -11.03 7.69 1.28
CA LYS A 48 -9.81 8.31 1.77
C LYS A 48 -8.88 8.68 0.62
N PRO A 49 -8.98 9.93 0.10
CA PRO A 49 -8.13 10.37 -1.00
C PRO A 49 -6.64 10.27 -0.68
N PRO A 50 -5.77 10.04 -1.68
CA PRO A 50 -4.33 10.05 -1.50
C PRO A 50 -3.82 11.44 -1.12
N LYS A 51 -2.66 11.50 -0.48
CA LYS A 51 -1.90 12.74 -0.29
C LYS A 51 -0.80 12.81 -1.34
N ALA A 52 -0.39 14.02 -1.71
CA ALA A 52 0.75 14.25 -2.60
C ALA A 52 2.08 13.63 -2.10
N THR A 53 2.16 13.33 -0.80
CA THR A 53 3.30 12.68 -0.18
C THR A 53 3.13 11.17 -0.04
N ASP A 54 2.04 10.58 -0.52
CA ASP A 54 1.90 9.12 -0.46
C ASP A 54 2.79 8.49 -1.55
N THR A 55 3.38 7.34 -1.24
CA THR A 55 4.08 6.48 -2.19
C THR A 55 3.07 5.67 -2.98
N GLU A 56 3.25 5.63 -4.30
CA GLU A 56 2.42 4.88 -5.23
C GLU A 56 2.98 3.47 -5.42
N ILE A 57 2.11 2.47 -5.29
CA ILE A 57 2.40 1.07 -5.57
C ILE A 57 1.44 0.61 -6.66
N TYR A 58 1.96 0.39 -7.87
CA TYR A 58 1.17 0.03 -9.04
C TYR A 58 0.83 -1.47 -9.05
N ILE A 59 -0.43 -1.77 -9.37
CA ILE A 59 -0.98 -3.11 -9.61
C ILE A 59 -1.75 -3.02 -10.93
N ASP A 60 -1.09 -3.35 -12.03
CA ASP A 60 -1.59 -3.15 -13.39
C ASP A 60 -2.15 -1.73 -13.57
N ASP A 61 -3.46 -1.59 -13.79
CA ASP A 61 -4.15 -0.30 -14.00
C ASP A 61 -4.65 0.36 -12.70
N ARG A 62 -4.23 -0.14 -11.54
CA ARG A 62 -4.66 0.32 -10.22
C ARG A 62 -3.48 0.73 -9.36
N THR A 63 -3.73 1.62 -8.41
CA THR A 63 -2.71 2.13 -7.50
C THR A 63 -3.12 1.92 -6.04
N ILE A 64 -2.19 1.41 -5.23
CA ILE A 64 -2.26 1.51 -3.77
C ILE A 64 -1.38 2.67 -3.31
N TYR A 65 -1.98 3.59 -2.56
CA TYR A 65 -1.28 4.70 -1.94
C TYR A 65 -0.91 4.37 -0.50
N VAL A 66 0.36 4.59 -0.15
CA VAL A 66 0.88 4.37 1.21
C VAL A 66 1.54 5.64 1.70
N SER A 67 1.22 6.09 2.91
CA SER A 67 1.89 7.26 3.51
C SER A 67 3.41 7.09 3.53
N ILE A 68 4.18 8.14 3.18
CA ILE A 68 5.66 8.16 3.34
C ILE A 68 6.15 7.81 4.75
N TYR A 69 5.29 7.93 5.76
CA TYR A 69 5.60 7.52 7.13
C TYR A 69 5.39 6.02 7.33
N GLN A 70 4.38 5.42 6.69
CA GLN A 70 4.06 4.00 6.81
C GLN A 70 4.93 3.13 5.90
N VAL A 71 5.27 3.62 4.70
CA VAL A 71 6.06 2.88 3.70
C VAL A 71 7.42 2.40 4.24
N ARG A 72 7.97 3.11 5.24
CA ARG A 72 9.25 2.79 5.90
C ARG A 72 9.18 1.57 6.82
N PHE A 73 7.97 1.13 7.17
CA PHE A 73 7.72 0.07 8.15
C PHE A 73 6.78 -1.02 7.59
N LEU A 74 6.47 -0.97 6.29
CA LEU A 74 5.48 -1.82 5.66
C LEU A 74 6.14 -2.75 4.64
N ASP A 75 6.51 -3.96 5.04
CA ASP A 75 7.13 -4.96 4.15
C ASP A 75 6.13 -5.65 3.21
N ARG A 76 4.86 -5.72 3.61
CA ARG A 76 3.83 -6.49 2.93
C ARG A 76 2.44 -5.92 3.10
N ILE A 77 1.70 -5.82 2.01
CA ILE A 77 0.25 -5.56 2.01
C ILE A 77 -0.45 -6.91 1.99
N LYS A 78 -1.11 -7.22 3.12
CA LYS A 78 -1.67 -8.54 3.42
C LYS A 78 -3.18 -8.56 3.23
N ALA A 79 -3.74 -9.74 3.01
CA ALA A 79 -5.19 -9.94 2.90
C ALA A 79 -5.97 -9.49 4.14
N ASP A 80 -5.37 -9.52 5.33
CA ASP A 80 -5.97 -9.02 6.58
C ASP A 80 -6.21 -7.50 6.60
N MET A 81 -5.64 -6.78 5.64
CA MET A 81 -5.89 -5.34 5.45
C MET A 81 -7.12 -5.10 4.58
N LEU A 82 -7.68 -6.12 3.93
CA LEU A 82 -8.91 -5.97 3.19
C LEU A 82 -10.04 -5.66 4.15
N PRO A 83 -10.94 -4.72 3.83
CA PRO A 83 -12.07 -4.44 4.71
C PRO A 83 -12.97 -5.68 4.76
N HIS A 84 -12.89 -6.40 5.88
CA HIS A 84 -13.88 -7.40 6.22
C HIS A 84 -15.18 -6.64 6.47
N PHE A 85 -16.19 -6.85 5.61
CA PHE A 85 -17.55 -6.42 5.90
C PHE A 85 -18.01 -7.18 7.14
N CYS A 86 -17.71 -6.67 8.33
CA CYS A 86 -18.44 -7.04 9.53
C CYS A 86 -19.81 -6.36 9.38
N MET A 87 -20.75 -7.08 8.77
CA MET A 87 -22.15 -6.69 8.83
C MET A 87 -22.55 -6.71 10.31
N TYR A 88 -22.71 -5.51 10.88
CA TYR A 88 -23.44 -5.27 12.12
C TYR A 88 -24.84 -4.78 11.76
#